data_AF-A0A972YVH9-F1
#
_entry.id   AF-A0A972YVH9-F1
#
_cell.length_a   1.000
_cell.length_b   1.000
_cell.length_c   1.000
_cell.angle_alpha   90.00
_cell.angle_beta   90.00
_cell.angle_gamma   90.00
#
_symmetry.space_group_name_H-M   'P 1'
#
loop_
_entity.id
_entity.type
_entity.pdbx_description
1 polymer ?
#
loop_
_entity_poly.entity_id
_entity_poly.type
_entity_poly.pdbx_seq_one_letter_code
_entity_poly.pdbx_strand_id
1 'polypeptide(L)'
;MKLQHIKAVLLGLIFCAANASATLITLETRDINNDFDKSDLLSSWNNSTAGNVNSIDSFEMFKSGNDSLTMLTIDFTINYDGLWSFESGLDAGHGAALFVDGTLVDNRTDNLWWGYNWNHSDVFKVEDIALSTGNHVIQLLWAEDCCNGASSVRFTEKAGQERPLSVANVAAASIPEPTSIALFGLAALGLITRRKLAK
;
A
#
# COMPACT_ATOMS: atom_id res chain seq x y z
N MET A 1 -48.37 35.16 -20.45
CA MET A 1 -47.16 35.88 -19.99
C MET A 1 -47.51 36.53 -18.66
N LYS A 2 -46.87 36.24 -17.52
CA LYS A 2 -45.42 36.28 -17.29
C LYS A 2 -45.01 35.23 -16.25
N LEU A 3 -44.08 34.37 -16.64
CA LEU A 3 -43.37 33.41 -15.80
C LEU A 3 -42.09 34.11 -15.31
N GLN A 4 -42.09 34.63 -14.10
CA GLN A 4 -40.88 35.14 -13.46
C GLN A 4 -40.88 34.60 -12.03
N HIS A 5 -39.69 34.29 -11.50
CA HIS A 5 -39.40 33.69 -10.18
C HIS A 5 -39.26 32.17 -10.12
N ILE A 6 -38.48 31.57 -11.04
CA ILE A 6 -37.71 30.35 -10.74
C ILE A 6 -36.23 30.71 -10.90
N LYS A 7 -35.61 31.17 -9.81
CA LYS A 7 -34.17 31.28 -9.65
C LYS A 7 -33.84 30.77 -8.24
N ALA A 8 -32.75 29.99 -8.13
CA ALA A 8 -32.34 29.15 -7.01
C ALA A 8 -33.10 27.82 -6.97
N VAL A 9 -32.47 26.65 -7.06
CA VAL A 9 -31.21 26.22 -6.43
C VAL A 9 -30.48 25.27 -7.37
N LEU A 10 -29.30 25.66 -7.85
CA LEU A 10 -28.33 24.73 -8.41
C LEU A 10 -26.94 25.25 -8.03
N LEU A 11 -26.59 25.12 -6.76
CA LEU A 11 -25.25 25.46 -6.27
C LEU A 11 -24.84 24.42 -5.24
N GLY A 12 -23.77 23.68 -5.55
CA GLY A 12 -23.14 22.77 -4.61
C GLY A 12 -22.90 21.33 -5.09
N LEU A 13 -22.72 21.08 -6.39
CA LEU A 13 -21.93 19.92 -6.81
C LEU A 13 -20.46 20.31 -6.71
N ILE A 14 -19.94 20.35 -5.48
CA ILE A 14 -18.49 20.25 -5.27
C ILE A 14 -18.17 18.79 -5.60
N PHE A 15 -17.86 18.53 -6.86
CA PHE A 15 -17.02 17.41 -7.23
C PHE A 15 -15.70 17.64 -6.50
N CYS A 16 -15.52 17.02 -5.34
CA CYS A 16 -14.18 16.62 -4.94
C CYS A 16 -13.76 15.63 -6.02
N ALA A 17 -13.07 16.13 -7.05
CA ALA A 17 -12.27 15.27 -7.89
C ALA A 17 -11.23 14.67 -6.95
N ALA A 18 -11.53 13.50 -6.40
CA ALA A 18 -10.52 12.69 -5.75
C ALA A 18 -9.45 12.49 -6.83
N ASN A 19 -8.24 13.00 -6.57
CA ASN A 19 -7.07 12.61 -7.34
C ASN A 19 -6.85 11.13 -7.03
N ALA A 20 -7.61 10.25 -7.69
CA ALA A 20 -7.37 8.83 -7.64
C ALA A 20 -6.13 8.59 -8.50
N SER A 21 -4.95 8.69 -7.90
CA SER A 21 -3.79 8.05 -8.49
C SER A 21 -4.02 6.55 -8.40
N ALA A 22 -3.70 5.83 -9.47
CA ALA A 22 -3.79 4.38 -9.46
C ALA A 22 -2.69 3.83 -8.54
N THR A 23 -3.05 2.96 -7.60
CA THR A 23 -2.05 2.17 -6.90
C THR A 23 -1.29 1.31 -7.90
N LEU A 24 0.03 1.32 -7.80
CA LEU A 24 0.93 0.48 -8.59
C LEU A 24 1.83 -0.31 -7.64
N ILE A 25 1.85 -1.63 -7.82
CA ILE A 25 2.81 -2.50 -7.14
C ILE A 25 3.76 -3.05 -8.20
N THR A 26 5.06 -2.83 -8.00
CA THR A 26 6.10 -3.40 -8.85
C THR A 26 7.05 -4.28 -8.05
N LEU A 27 7.63 -5.23 -8.76
CA LEU A 27 8.59 -6.18 -8.22
C LEU A 27 9.76 -6.30 -9.17
N GLU A 28 10.96 -6.15 -8.64
CA GLU A 28 12.20 -6.37 -9.37
C GLU A 28 13.07 -7.31 -8.55
N THR A 29 13.62 -8.33 -9.19
CA THR A 29 14.58 -9.26 -8.59
C THR A 29 15.88 -9.20 -9.37
N ARG A 30 16.98 -9.17 -8.64
CA ARG A 30 18.36 -9.11 -9.14
C ARG A 30 19.16 -10.24 -8.52
N ASP A 31 20.22 -10.64 -9.20
CA ASP A 31 21.17 -11.62 -8.66
C ASP A 31 22.08 -10.93 -7.63
N ILE A 32 22.37 -11.64 -6.54
CA ILE A 32 23.44 -11.28 -5.61
C ILE A 32 24.79 -11.44 -6.33
N ASN A 33 25.67 -10.45 -6.17
CA ASN A 33 26.99 -10.42 -6.81
C ASN A 33 28.13 -10.38 -5.76
N ASN A 34 29.37 -10.31 -6.23
CA ASN A 34 30.55 -10.30 -5.35
C ASN A 34 30.67 -9.04 -4.47
N ASP A 35 29.95 -7.96 -4.80
CA ASP A 35 29.96 -6.69 -4.07
C ASP A 35 28.80 -6.60 -3.06
N PHE A 36 28.08 -7.71 -2.85
CA PHE A 36 26.98 -7.77 -1.90
C PHE A 36 27.45 -7.59 -0.46
N ASP A 37 26.80 -6.65 0.23
CA ASP A 37 26.96 -6.37 1.64
C ASP A 37 25.60 -6.43 2.33
N LYS A 38 25.38 -7.50 3.11
CA LYS A 38 24.14 -7.69 3.88
C LYS A 38 23.89 -6.60 4.93
N SER A 39 24.92 -5.83 5.32
CA SER A 39 24.74 -4.72 6.26
C SER A 39 24.20 -3.45 5.59
N ASP A 40 24.27 -3.36 4.26
CA ASP A 40 23.71 -2.29 3.45
C ASP A 40 23.07 -2.85 2.17
N LEU A 41 21.84 -3.36 2.33
CA LEU A 41 21.08 -3.92 1.21
C LEU A 41 20.82 -2.87 0.11
N LEU A 42 20.65 -1.58 0.46
CA LEU A 42 20.37 -0.55 -0.54
C LEU A 42 21.59 -0.26 -1.41
N SER A 43 22.78 -0.20 -0.82
CA SER A 43 24.04 -0.11 -1.58
C SER A 43 24.21 -1.34 -2.48
N SER A 44 23.98 -2.54 -1.94
CA SER A 44 24.01 -3.79 -2.71
C SER A 44 23.03 -3.78 -3.88
N TRP A 45 21.83 -3.27 -3.67
CA TRP A 45 20.82 -3.09 -4.71
C TRP A 45 21.34 -2.18 -5.81
N ASN A 46 21.82 -0.99 -5.46
CA ASN A 46 22.29 -0.01 -6.44
C ASN A 46 23.51 -0.48 -7.25
N ASN A 47 24.34 -1.35 -6.67
CA ASN A 47 25.53 -1.91 -7.33
C ASN A 47 25.25 -3.22 -8.09
N SER A 48 24.08 -3.83 -7.89
CA SER A 48 23.68 -5.05 -8.61
C SER A 48 23.18 -4.75 -10.03
N THR A 49 23.30 -5.75 -10.91
CA THR A 49 22.78 -5.65 -12.29
C THR A 49 21.26 -5.54 -12.25
N ALA A 50 20.72 -4.51 -12.91
CA ALA A 50 19.28 -4.29 -12.98
C ALA A 50 18.54 -5.50 -13.56
N GLY A 51 17.45 -5.87 -12.91
CA GLY A 51 16.56 -6.96 -13.31
C GLY A 51 15.39 -6.45 -14.14
N ASN A 52 14.41 -7.34 -14.36
CA ASN A 52 13.14 -6.94 -14.98
C ASN A 52 12.18 -6.42 -13.90
N VAL A 53 11.63 -5.24 -14.14
CA VAL A 53 10.57 -4.67 -13.30
C VAL A 53 9.23 -5.20 -13.81
N ASN A 54 8.49 -5.88 -12.94
CA ASN A 54 7.16 -6.41 -13.26
C ASN A 54 6.10 -5.72 -12.40
N SER A 55 5.00 -5.28 -13.03
CA SER A 55 3.81 -4.87 -12.29
C SER A 55 3.03 -6.10 -11.86
N ILE A 56 2.57 -6.14 -10.61
CA ILE A 56 1.82 -7.25 -10.04
C ILE A 56 0.53 -6.76 -9.37
N ASP A 57 -0.52 -7.59 -9.40
CA ASP A 57 -1.79 -7.25 -8.76
C ASP A 57 -1.81 -7.61 -7.27
N SER A 58 -1.07 -8.63 -6.87
CA SER A 58 -0.99 -9.15 -5.50
C SER A 58 0.39 -9.72 -5.18
N PHE A 59 0.82 -9.59 -3.92
CA PHE A 59 2.07 -10.18 -3.44
C PHE A 59 1.76 -11.22 -2.35
N GLU A 60 1.57 -12.45 -2.81
CA GLU A 60 1.25 -13.59 -1.95
C GLU A 60 2.07 -14.80 -2.41
N MET A 61 2.77 -15.43 -1.46
CA MET A 61 3.58 -16.63 -1.67
C MET A 61 4.56 -16.49 -2.85
N PHE A 62 5.13 -15.31 -3.04
CA PHE A 62 6.11 -15.03 -4.08
C PHE A 62 7.45 -15.69 -3.76
N LYS A 63 8.11 -16.22 -4.78
CA LYS A 63 9.38 -16.94 -4.65
C LYS A 63 10.44 -16.18 -5.43
N SER A 64 11.39 -15.56 -4.72
CA SER A 64 12.43 -14.72 -5.34
C SER A 64 13.45 -15.52 -6.14
N GLY A 65 13.57 -16.83 -5.90
CA GLY A 65 14.67 -17.64 -6.44
C GLY A 65 15.93 -17.47 -5.60
N ASN A 66 16.88 -18.38 -5.76
CA ASN A 66 18.12 -18.44 -4.97
C ASN A 66 19.06 -17.27 -5.25
N ASP A 67 19.88 -16.90 -4.27
CA ASP A 67 20.94 -15.89 -4.38
C ASP A 67 20.38 -14.58 -4.95
N SER A 68 19.23 -14.16 -4.42
CA SER A 68 18.44 -13.08 -4.96
C SER A 68 18.38 -11.87 -4.03
N LEU A 69 18.33 -10.70 -4.64
CA LEU A 69 18.01 -9.44 -3.99
C LEU A 69 16.74 -8.92 -4.66
N THR A 70 15.67 -8.74 -3.87
CA THR A 70 14.35 -8.39 -4.41
C THR A 70 13.83 -7.11 -3.78
N MET A 71 13.32 -6.22 -4.62
CA MET A 71 12.64 -4.99 -4.24
C MET A 71 11.17 -5.07 -4.64
N LEU A 72 10.29 -4.97 -3.65
CA LEU A 72 8.86 -4.75 -3.80
C LEU A 72 8.56 -3.27 -3.56
N THR A 73 8.00 -2.60 -4.57
CA THR A 73 7.64 -1.17 -4.49
C THR A 73 6.14 -1.02 -4.57
N ILE A 74 5.56 -0.23 -3.66
CA ILE A 74 4.14 0.12 -3.60
C ILE A 74 4.04 1.64 -3.76
N ASP A 75 3.53 2.10 -4.90
CA ASP A 75 3.23 3.50 -5.18
C ASP A 75 1.72 3.72 -5.05
N PHE A 76 1.32 4.67 -4.20
CA PHE A 76 -0.09 4.97 -3.96
C PHE A 76 -0.30 6.39 -3.45
N THR A 77 -1.54 6.86 -3.54
CA THR A 77 -1.96 8.15 -3.00
C THR A 77 -3.01 7.93 -1.93
N ILE A 78 -2.79 8.46 -0.73
CA ILE A 78 -3.81 8.50 0.32
C ILE A 78 -4.43 9.90 0.39
N ASN A 79 -5.72 9.99 0.66
CA ASN A 79 -6.43 11.28 0.75
C ASN A 79 -6.71 11.72 2.20
N TYR A 80 -6.03 11.09 3.17
CA TYR A 80 -6.18 11.31 4.60
C TYR A 80 -4.85 11.06 5.31
N ASP A 81 -4.69 11.65 6.48
CA ASP A 81 -3.55 11.36 7.36
C ASP A 81 -3.86 10.11 8.20
N GLY A 82 -2.95 9.14 8.22
CA GLY A 82 -3.18 7.84 8.85
C GLY A 82 -1.92 7.10 9.25
N LEU A 83 -2.10 6.13 10.15
CA LEU A 83 -1.07 5.18 10.55
C LEU A 83 -1.22 3.90 9.72
N TRP A 84 -0.11 3.41 9.19
CA TRP A 84 -0.02 2.17 8.44
C TRP A 84 1.05 1.27 9.05
N SER A 85 0.74 0.00 9.17
CA SER A 85 1.66 -1.03 9.64
C SER A 85 1.84 -2.07 8.54
N PHE A 86 3.06 -2.54 8.34
CA PHE A 86 3.40 -3.59 7.38
C PHE A 86 3.99 -4.78 8.09
N GLU A 87 3.54 -5.97 7.71
CA GLU A 87 4.09 -7.24 8.15
C GLU A 87 4.53 -8.04 6.93
N SER A 88 5.81 -8.35 6.89
CA SER A 88 6.45 -9.04 5.77
C SER A 88 6.87 -10.43 6.26
N GLY A 89 6.14 -11.44 5.82
CA GLY A 89 6.50 -12.84 6.00
C GLY A 89 7.46 -13.24 4.91
N LEU A 90 8.76 -13.23 5.19
CA LEU A 90 9.81 -13.38 4.19
C LEU A 90 10.54 -14.73 4.28
N ASP A 91 11.12 -15.12 3.16
CA ASP A 91 12.32 -15.95 3.10
C ASP A 91 13.49 -15.04 2.73
N ALA A 92 14.29 -14.64 3.71
CA ALA A 92 15.36 -13.68 3.53
C ALA A 92 16.56 -14.05 4.39
N GLY A 93 17.43 -14.92 3.86
CA GLY A 93 18.65 -15.41 4.50
C GLY A 93 19.65 -14.31 4.89
N HIS A 94 19.53 -13.12 4.31
CA HIS A 94 20.38 -11.97 4.59
C HIS A 94 19.64 -10.76 5.19
N GLY A 95 18.36 -10.92 5.53
CA GLY A 95 17.55 -9.89 6.15
C GLY A 95 16.79 -9.00 5.15
N ALA A 96 16.24 -7.91 5.66
CA ALA A 96 15.33 -7.03 4.94
C ALA A 96 15.41 -5.58 5.43
N ALA A 97 15.00 -4.64 4.59
CA ALA A 97 14.91 -3.22 4.90
C ALA A 97 13.62 -2.63 4.30
N LEU A 98 12.95 -1.77 5.07
CA LEU A 98 11.76 -1.05 4.62
C LEU A 98 12.03 0.45 4.56
N PHE A 99 11.69 1.05 3.43
CA PHE A 99 11.82 2.46 3.16
C PHE A 99 10.45 3.09 2.90
N VAL A 100 10.29 4.33 3.35
CA VAL A 100 9.14 5.18 3.08
C VAL A 100 9.65 6.46 2.44
N ASP A 101 9.18 6.76 1.24
CA ASP A 101 9.57 7.96 0.47
C ASP A 101 11.11 8.11 0.36
N GLY A 102 11.80 6.98 0.18
CA GLY A 102 13.26 6.90 0.07
C GLY A 102 14.02 6.96 1.41
N THR A 103 13.34 7.10 2.54
CA THR A 103 13.95 7.11 3.88
C THR A 103 13.86 5.74 4.53
N LEU A 104 14.98 5.22 5.05
CA LEU A 104 15.00 3.97 5.81
C LEU A 104 14.16 4.12 7.08
N VAL A 105 13.17 3.27 7.26
CA VAL A 105 12.33 3.23 8.48
C VAL A 105 12.80 2.15 9.43
N ASP A 106 13.07 0.95 8.92
CA ASP A 106 13.57 -0.16 9.73
C ASP A 106 14.35 -1.17 8.88
N ASN A 107 15.23 -1.95 9.53
CA ASN A 107 15.91 -3.07 8.90
C ASN A 107 16.19 -4.22 9.88
N ARG A 108 16.43 -5.38 9.29
CA ARG A 108 16.96 -6.57 9.95
C ARG A 108 18.08 -7.15 9.08
N THR A 109 19.12 -7.68 9.73
CA THR A 109 20.32 -8.25 9.07
C THR A 109 20.52 -9.73 9.40
N ASP A 110 19.61 -10.30 10.17
CA ASP A 110 19.56 -11.71 10.51
C ASP A 110 18.69 -12.49 9.52
N ASN A 111 18.81 -13.82 9.55
CA ASN A 111 18.03 -14.70 8.68
C ASN A 111 16.55 -14.64 9.07
N LEU A 112 15.70 -14.28 8.11
CA LEU A 112 14.26 -14.25 8.30
C LEU A 112 13.61 -15.41 7.57
N TRP A 113 13.02 -16.34 8.32
CA TRP A 113 12.16 -17.38 7.76
C TRP A 113 10.84 -17.45 8.53
N TRP A 114 9.78 -16.89 7.96
CA TRP A 114 8.48 -16.84 8.62
C TRP A 114 7.76 -18.20 8.71
N GLY A 115 8.20 -19.21 7.94
CA GLY A 115 7.61 -20.55 7.96
C GLY A 115 6.11 -20.57 7.63
N TYR A 116 5.61 -19.62 6.84
CA TYR A 116 4.19 -19.44 6.52
C TYR A 116 3.31 -19.15 7.73
N ASN A 117 3.88 -18.57 8.79
CA ASN A 117 3.19 -18.28 10.03
C ASN A 117 3.34 -16.80 10.40
N TRP A 118 2.24 -16.05 10.32
CA TRP A 118 2.20 -14.63 10.70
C TRP A 118 2.53 -14.34 12.18
N ASN A 119 2.50 -15.36 13.04
CA ASN A 119 2.90 -15.26 14.44
C ASN A 119 4.37 -15.64 14.68
N HIS A 120 5.16 -15.89 13.63
CA HIS A 120 6.58 -16.20 13.76
C HIS A 120 7.39 -14.95 14.14
N SER A 121 8.48 -15.12 14.90
CA SER A 121 9.39 -14.03 15.29
C SER A 121 10.11 -13.37 14.11
N ASP A 122 10.16 -14.08 12.98
CA ASP A 122 10.90 -13.66 11.80
C ASP A 122 10.01 -12.96 10.78
N VAL A 123 8.73 -12.74 11.11
CA VAL A 123 7.92 -11.76 10.39
C VAL A 123 8.54 -10.39 10.64
N PHE A 124 8.96 -9.71 9.58
CA PHE A 124 9.49 -8.36 9.66
C PHE A 124 8.33 -7.37 9.77
N LYS A 125 8.20 -6.73 10.94
CA LYS A 125 7.07 -5.84 11.27
C LYS A 125 7.56 -4.40 11.39
N VAL A 126 6.88 -3.49 10.70
CA VAL A 126 7.07 -2.06 10.85
C VAL A 126 5.71 -1.46 11.16
N GLU A 127 5.55 -0.93 12.37
CA GLU A 127 4.26 -0.49 12.90
C GLU A 127 4.13 1.03 12.92
N ASP A 128 2.89 1.51 12.83
CA ASP A 128 2.51 2.91 13.06
C ASP A 128 3.29 3.94 12.21
N ILE A 129 3.54 3.61 10.94
CA ILE A 129 4.11 4.54 9.97
C ILE A 129 3.09 5.66 9.71
N ALA A 130 3.44 6.88 10.11
CA ALA A 130 2.62 8.05 9.88
C ALA A 130 2.74 8.52 8.42
N LEU A 131 1.66 8.36 7.66
CA LEU A 131 1.52 8.84 6.29
C LEU A 131 0.56 10.03 6.24
N SER A 132 0.97 11.09 5.55
CA SER A 132 0.16 12.28 5.34
C SER A 132 -0.67 12.17 4.07
N THR A 133 -1.71 12.98 3.94
CA THR A 133 -2.44 13.12 2.68
C THR A 133 -1.47 13.44 1.52
N GLY A 134 -1.41 12.59 0.50
CA GLY A 134 -0.47 12.74 -0.61
C GLY A 134 -0.03 11.43 -1.24
N ASN A 135 0.98 11.52 -2.10
CA ASN A 135 1.63 10.38 -2.75
C ASN A 135 2.69 9.81 -1.83
N HIS A 136 2.76 8.50 -1.75
CA HIS A 136 3.76 7.77 -0.99
C HIS A 136 4.32 6.60 -1.77
N VAL A 137 5.59 6.30 -1.50
CA VAL A 137 6.27 5.12 -2.01
C VAL A 137 6.79 4.29 -0.83
N ILE A 138 6.31 3.06 -0.73
CA ILE A 138 6.84 2.06 0.21
C ILE A 138 7.72 1.11 -0.57
N GLN A 139 8.94 0.88 -0.09
CA GLN A 139 9.88 -0.06 -0.70
C GLN A 139 10.33 -1.07 0.33
N LEU A 140 10.09 -2.35 0.06
CA LEU A 140 10.59 -3.47 0.84
C LEU A 140 11.69 -4.16 0.04
N LEU A 141 12.90 -4.15 0.57
CA LEU A 141 14.07 -4.79 0.01
C LEU A 141 14.47 -5.97 0.88
N TRP A 142 14.71 -7.13 0.30
CA TRP A 142 15.22 -8.29 1.03
C TRP A 142 16.17 -9.12 0.18
N ALA A 143 16.99 -9.93 0.85
CA ALA A 143 17.98 -10.78 0.21
C ALA A 143 17.88 -12.23 0.70
N GLU A 144 17.88 -13.16 -0.24
CA GLU A 144 17.71 -14.60 -0.07
C GLU A 144 18.92 -15.35 -0.67
N ASP A 145 19.30 -16.48 -0.07
CA ASP A 145 20.57 -17.17 -0.35
C ASP A 145 20.46 -18.62 -0.87
N CYS A 146 19.36 -19.36 -0.68
CA CYS A 146 19.40 -20.80 -1.04
C CYS A 146 18.10 -21.56 -1.30
N CYS A 147 16.99 -21.16 -0.70
CA CYS A 147 15.98 -22.11 -0.29
C CYS A 147 14.59 -21.82 -0.85
N ASN A 148 14.46 -20.69 -1.55
CA ASN A 148 13.35 -20.27 -2.37
C ASN A 148 11.97 -20.55 -1.74
N GLY A 149 11.91 -20.26 -0.45
CA GLY A 149 10.72 -20.15 0.34
C GLY A 149 9.87 -18.98 -0.14
N ALA A 150 8.58 -19.05 0.17
CA ALA A 150 7.64 -18.07 -0.31
C ALA A 150 7.56 -16.86 0.63
N SER A 151 7.48 -15.67 0.06
CA SER A 151 7.33 -14.39 0.73
C SER A 151 5.94 -13.81 0.51
N SER A 152 5.37 -13.17 1.52
CA SER A 152 4.08 -12.48 1.48
C SER A 152 4.12 -11.21 2.30
N VAL A 153 3.28 -10.24 1.96
CA VAL A 153 3.11 -9.02 2.75
C VAL A 153 1.64 -8.86 3.09
N ARG A 154 1.36 -8.45 4.32
CA ARG A 154 0.07 -7.90 4.74
C ARG A 154 0.29 -6.54 5.36
N PHE A 155 -0.75 -5.73 5.37
CA PHE A 155 -0.71 -4.41 5.97
C PHE A 155 -1.99 -4.17 6.78
N THR A 156 -1.86 -3.27 7.74
CA THR A 156 -2.96 -2.74 8.54
C THR A 156 -2.96 -1.23 8.40
N GLU A 157 -4.13 -0.66 8.19
CA GLU A 157 -4.36 0.77 8.10
C GLU A 157 -5.28 1.23 9.25
N LYS A 158 -5.67 2.50 9.24
CA LYS A 158 -6.54 3.14 10.24
C LYS A 158 -7.77 2.34 10.70
N ALA A 159 -8.39 1.50 9.86
CA ALA A 159 -9.55 0.69 10.27
C ALA A 159 -9.16 -0.54 11.13
N GLY A 160 -7.86 -0.78 11.33
CA GLY A 160 -7.33 -1.90 12.09
C GLY A 160 -7.56 -3.25 11.41
N GLN A 161 -7.81 -3.27 10.11
CA GLN A 161 -8.09 -4.50 9.36
C GLN A 161 -6.82 -4.96 8.65
N GLU A 162 -6.28 -6.09 9.09
CA GLU A 162 -5.18 -6.76 8.38
C GLU A 162 -5.67 -7.21 6.99
N ARG A 163 -4.98 -6.79 5.93
CA ARG A 163 -5.28 -7.19 4.55
C ARG A 163 -4.02 -7.70 3.85
N PRO A 164 -4.11 -8.76 3.03
CA PRO A 164 -3.00 -9.17 2.18
C PRO A 164 -2.67 -8.06 1.17
N LEU A 165 -1.40 -7.93 0.81
CA LEU A 165 -0.96 -6.90 -0.11
C LEU A 165 -1.47 -7.18 -1.53
N SER A 166 -2.32 -6.28 -2.01
CA SER A 166 -2.78 -6.23 -3.39
C SER A 166 -3.11 -4.80 -3.79
N VAL A 167 -3.08 -4.53 -5.10
CA VAL A 167 -3.49 -3.23 -5.66
C VAL A 167 -4.90 -2.87 -5.19
N ALA A 168 -5.83 -3.85 -5.20
CA ALA A 168 -7.22 -3.63 -4.77
C ALA A 168 -7.33 -3.27 -3.28
N ASN A 169 -6.61 -3.97 -2.41
CA ASN A 169 -6.66 -3.71 -0.97
C ASN A 169 -6.03 -2.36 -0.62
N VAL A 170 -4.90 -2.00 -1.23
CA VAL A 170 -4.25 -0.71 -1.00
C VAL A 170 -5.10 0.44 -1.54
N ALA A 171 -5.71 0.27 -2.73
CA ALA A 171 -6.63 1.27 -3.29
C ALA A 171 -7.86 1.48 -2.39
N ALA A 172 -8.43 0.40 -1.84
CA ALA A 172 -9.55 0.48 -0.90
C ALA A 172 -9.14 1.16 0.41
N ALA A 173 -7.95 0.86 0.95
CA ALA A 173 -7.42 1.46 2.17
C ALA A 173 -7.03 2.94 2.00
N SER A 174 -6.63 3.35 0.80
CA SER A 174 -6.22 4.72 0.48
C SER A 174 -7.38 5.73 0.44
N ILE A 175 -8.62 5.24 0.39
CA ILE A 175 -9.83 6.05 0.29
C ILE A 175 -10.68 5.81 1.56
N PRO A 176 -10.91 6.83 2.40
CA PRO A 176 -11.82 6.80 3.53
C PRO A 176 -13.18 6.35 3.03
N GLU A 177 -13.78 5.42 3.76
CA GLU A 177 -15.13 4.97 3.43
C GLU A 177 -16.04 6.20 3.30
N PRO A 178 -16.86 6.28 2.24
CA PRO A 178 -17.82 7.37 2.09
C PRO A 178 -18.64 7.38 3.37
N THR A 179 -18.57 8.49 4.12
CA THR A 179 -19.37 8.64 5.34
C THR A 179 -20.82 8.35 4.99
N SER A 180 -21.33 7.16 5.37
CA SER A 180 -22.63 6.70 4.89
C SER A 180 -23.74 7.67 5.32
N ILE A 181 -23.49 8.47 6.36
CA ILE A 181 -24.28 9.60 6.83
C ILE A 181 -24.55 10.63 5.72
N ALA A 182 -23.58 10.93 4.86
CA ALA A 182 -23.77 11.85 3.75
C ALA A 182 -24.75 11.27 2.71
N LEU A 183 -24.62 9.99 2.37
CA LEU A 183 -25.57 9.30 1.49
C LEU A 183 -26.97 9.19 2.11
N PHE A 184 -27.08 8.81 3.38
CA PHE A 184 -28.35 8.75 4.09
C PHE A 184 -28.99 10.14 4.22
N GLY A 185 -28.20 11.17 4.47
CA GLY A 185 -28.66 12.57 4.52
C GLY A 185 -29.23 13.03 3.17
N LEU A 186 -28.55 12.72 2.06
CA LEU A 186 -29.05 13.00 0.71
C LEU A 186 -30.35 12.23 0.40
N ALA A 187 -30.44 10.96 0.78
CA ALA A 187 -31.64 10.15 0.60
C ALA A 187 -32.84 10.73 1.39
N ALA A 188 -32.61 11.15 2.64
CA ALA A 188 -33.62 11.79 3.47
C ALA A 188 -34.07 13.15 2.90
N LEU A 189 -33.13 13.99 2.44
CA LEU A 189 -33.43 15.26 1.78
C LEU A 189 -34.23 15.08 0.48
N GLY A 190 -33.91 14.07 -0.32
CA GLY A 190 -34.66 13.68 -1.52
C GLY A 190 -36.12 13.31 -1.19
N LEU A 191 -36.34 12.55 -0.11
CA LEU A 191 -37.69 12.18 0.33
C LEU A 191 -38.50 13.39 0.84
N ILE A 192 -37.86 14.32 1.55
CA ILE A 192 -38.52 15.51 2.11
C ILE A 192 -38.91 16.50 1.00
N THR A 193 -38.02 16.71 0.02
CA THR A 193 -38.27 17.63 -1.11
C THR A 193 -39.36 17.11 -2.04
N ARG A 194 -39.42 15.80 -2.28
CA ARG A 194 -40.50 15.16 -3.08
C ARG A 194 -41.89 15.37 -2.47
N ARG A 195 -42.01 15.41 -1.14
CA ARG A 195 -43.29 15.69 -0.45
C ARG A 195 -43.77 17.14 -0.59
N LYS A 196 -42.86 18.11 -0.79
CA LYS A 196 -43.22 19.53 -0.94
C LYS A 196 -43.65 19.91 -2.36
N LEU A 197 -43.24 19.14 -3.37
CA LEU A 197 -43.61 19.34 -4.77
C LEU A 197 -44.94 18.65 -5.17
N ALA A 198 -45.45 17.75 -4.32
CA ALA A 198 -46.71 17.03 -4.54
C ALA A 198 -47.94 17.69 -3.88
N LYS A 199 -47.79 18.93 -3.39
CA LYS A 199 -48.87 19.81 -2.93
C LYS A 199 -48.96 21.00 -3.87
#